data_AF-A0A496QRE0-F1
#
_entry.id   AF-A0A496QRE0-F1
#
_cell.length_a   1.000
_cell.length_b   1.000
_cell.length_c   1.000
_cell.angle_alpha   90.00
_cell.angle_beta   90.00
_cell.angle_gamma   90.00
#
_symmetry.space_group_name_H-M   'P 1'
#
loop_
_entity.id
_entity.type
_entity.pdbx_description
1 polymer ?
#
loop_
_entity_poly.entity_id
_entity_poly.type
_entity_poly.pdbx_seq_one_letter_code
_entity_poly.pdbx_strand_id
1 'polypeptide(L)'
;MTHCTVYCPTGLVANILGKISPWRLKTGSECDVCGKCSNVCRYNALQKVHLERKKPGLTCTLCGDCTDSCNRGAIYYSFPGLSPGGARRAFVVTITVLHAVFLAAARI
;
A
#
# COMPACT_ATOMS: atom_id res chain seq x y z
N MET A 1 9.89 -15.60 -0.44
CA MET A 1 8.78 -14.82 -1.07
C MET A 1 8.32 -15.42 -2.39
N THR A 2 9.22 -15.90 -3.26
CA THR A 2 8.89 -16.57 -4.54
C THR A 2 7.98 -17.80 -4.39
N HIS A 3 8.18 -18.61 -3.35
CA HIS A 3 7.34 -19.79 -3.09
C HIS A 3 5.88 -19.43 -2.74
N CYS A 4 5.64 -18.31 -2.07
CA CYS A 4 4.29 -17.88 -1.69
C CYS A 4 3.51 -17.27 -2.86
N THR A 5 4.19 -16.65 -3.82
CA THR A 5 3.54 -15.99 -4.97
C THR A 5 3.29 -16.93 -6.14
N VAL A 6 4.06 -18.03 -6.24
CA VAL A 6 3.94 -19.01 -7.34
C VAL A 6 3.06 -20.19 -6.96
N TYR A 7 3.09 -20.64 -5.70
CA TYR A 7 2.35 -21.83 -5.27
C TYR A 7 1.00 -21.51 -4.61
N CYS A 8 0.83 -20.30 -4.06
CA CYS A 8 -0.41 -19.91 -3.41
C CYS A 8 -1.34 -19.20 -4.41
N PRO A 9 -2.52 -19.74 -4.73
CA PRO A 9 -3.46 -19.09 -5.65
C PRO A 9 -3.85 -17.68 -5.17
N THR A 10 -3.91 -17.46 -3.85
CA THR A 10 -4.13 -16.12 -3.27
C THR A 10 -2.93 -15.18 -3.47
N GLY A 11 -1.70 -15.70 -3.51
CA GLY A 11 -0.48 -14.92 -3.78
C GLY A 11 -0.39 -14.43 -5.24
N LEU A 12 -0.84 -15.25 -6.20
CA LEU A 12 -0.94 -14.86 -7.61
C LEU A 12 -2.08 -13.84 -7.81
N VAL A 13 -3.24 -14.10 -7.22
CA VAL A 13 -4.39 -13.18 -7.25
C VAL A 13 -4.04 -11.85 -6.58
N ALA A 14 -3.34 -11.83 -5.45
CA ALA A 14 -2.91 -10.61 -4.78
C ALA A 14 -1.89 -9.81 -5.62
N ASN A 15 -1.00 -10.47 -6.36
CA ASN A 15 -0.07 -9.77 -7.27
C ASN A 15 -0.79 -9.17 -8.49
N ILE A 16 -1.74 -9.89 -9.07
CA ILE A 16 -2.53 -9.42 -10.22
C ILE A 16 -3.48 -8.29 -9.79
N LEU A 17 -4.25 -8.48 -8.71
CA LEU A 17 -5.13 -7.47 -8.14
C LEU A 17 -4.35 -6.27 -7.59
N GLY A 18 -3.14 -6.47 -7.07
CA GLY A 18 -2.25 -5.38 -6.65
C GLY A 18 -1.82 -4.48 -7.81
N LYS A 19 -1.65 -5.04 -9.02
CA LYS A 19 -1.38 -4.29 -10.25
C LYS A 19 -2.62 -3.54 -10.77
N ILE A 20 -3.80 -4.15 -10.67
CA ILE A 20 -5.09 -3.59 -11.11
C ILE A 20 -5.67 -2.57 -10.10
N SER A 21 -5.30 -2.71 -8.82
CA SER A 21 -5.74 -1.84 -7.73
C SER A 21 -5.59 -0.37 -8.14
N PRO A 22 -6.65 0.46 -8.12
CA PRO A 22 -6.53 1.88 -8.44
C PRO A 22 -5.89 2.67 -7.31
N TRP A 23 -5.72 2.06 -6.13
CA TRP A 23 -5.04 2.66 -4.99
C TRP A 23 -3.53 2.72 -5.24
N ARG A 24 -2.97 3.92 -5.09
CA ARG A 24 -1.53 4.18 -5.21
C ARG A 24 -1.08 5.01 -4.02
N LEU A 25 0.10 4.69 -3.48
CA LEU A 25 0.75 5.57 -2.52
C LEU A 25 1.49 6.66 -3.30
N LYS A 26 1.26 7.92 -2.96
CA LYS A 26 1.96 9.07 -3.56
C LYS A 26 2.72 9.85 -2.50
N THR A 27 3.81 10.47 -2.95
CA THR A 27 4.60 11.41 -2.17
C THR A 27 4.38 12.82 -2.74
N GLY A 28 3.89 13.73 -1.90
CA GLY A 28 3.65 15.14 -2.23
C GLY A 28 4.92 15.97 -2.36
N SER A 29 4.77 17.23 -2.75
CA SER A 29 5.83 18.24 -2.80
C SER A 29 6.42 18.55 -1.42
N GLU A 30 5.61 18.43 -0.37
CA GLU A 30 5.98 18.74 1.02
C GLU A 30 6.99 17.75 1.64
N CYS A 31 7.44 16.76 0.87
CA CYS A 31 8.42 15.77 1.33
C CYS A 31 9.82 16.39 1.35
N ASP A 32 10.43 16.44 2.53
CA ASP A 32 11.80 16.92 2.77
C ASP A 32 12.84 15.80 2.72
N VAL A 33 12.44 14.58 2.32
CA VAL A 33 13.33 13.41 2.24
C VAL A 33 14.00 13.10 3.60
N CYS A 34 13.32 13.38 4.72
CA CYS A 34 13.83 13.09 6.07
C CYS A 34 14.09 11.60 6.36
N GLY A 35 13.54 10.68 5.57
CA GLY A 35 13.80 9.25 5.66
C GLY A 35 13.11 8.51 6.81
N LYS A 36 12.33 9.18 7.66
CA LYS A 36 11.59 8.52 8.78
C LYS A 36 10.69 7.38 8.32
N CYS A 37 9.99 7.58 7.20
CA CYS A 37 9.13 6.57 6.59
C CYS A 37 9.90 5.34 6.07
N SER A 38 11.21 5.48 5.75
CA SER A 38 12.06 4.37 5.35
C SER A 38 12.33 3.43 6.52
N ASN A 39 12.50 3.97 7.74
CA ASN A 39 12.81 3.18 8.94
C ASN A 39 11.63 2.30 9.38
N VAL A 40 10.39 2.75 9.18
CA VAL A 40 9.19 1.95 9.50
C VAL A 40 8.80 0.99 8.38
N CYS A 41 9.32 1.19 7.16
CA CYS A 41 8.93 0.42 5.99
C CYS A 41 9.61 -0.96 5.98
N ARG A 42 8.93 -1.98 6.50
CA ARG A 42 9.39 -3.39 6.55
C ARG A 42 9.75 -3.99 5.18
N TYR A 43 9.18 -3.46 4.10
CA TYR A 43 9.37 -3.94 2.74
C TYR A 43 10.42 -3.14 1.94
N ASN A 44 11.13 -2.22 2.59
CA ASN A 44 12.14 -1.35 1.97
C ASN A 44 11.65 -0.60 0.70
N ALA A 45 10.35 -0.34 0.59
CA ALA A 45 9.75 0.35 -0.56
C ALA A 45 9.87 1.89 -0.49
N LEU A 46 10.42 2.46 0.59
CA LEU A 46 10.52 3.90 0.83
C LEU A 46 11.95 4.38 1.11
N GLN A 47 12.92 3.80 0.43
CA GLN A 47 14.31 4.27 0.43
C GLN A 47 14.44 5.70 -0.13
N LYS A 48 15.56 6.35 0.16
CA LYS A 48 15.87 7.71 -0.30
C LYS A 48 15.66 7.90 -1.81
N VAL A 49 16.13 6.94 -2.62
CA VAL A 49 15.93 6.93 -4.08
C VAL A 49 14.45 6.92 -4.50
N HIS A 50 13.58 6.27 -3.72
CA HIS A 50 12.14 6.23 -3.96
C HIS A 50 11.46 7.55 -3.57
N LEU A 51 11.91 8.16 -2.47
CA LEU A 51 11.42 9.46 -2.02
C LEU A 51 11.78 10.58 -3.00
N GLU A 52 13.00 10.59 -3.53
CA GLU A 52 13.45 11.53 -4.57
C GLU A 52 12.63 11.39 -5.85
N ARG A 53 12.29 10.15 -6.23
CA ARG A 53 11.43 9.84 -7.38
C ARG A 53 9.93 10.06 -7.11
N LYS A 54 9.56 10.45 -5.89
CA LYS A 54 8.16 10.60 -5.41
C LYS A 54 7.29 9.37 -5.69
N LYS A 55 7.91 8.19 -5.78
CA LYS A 55 7.26 6.93 -6.14
C LYS A 55 7.76 5.82 -5.22
N PRO A 56 6.87 5.07 -4.56
CA PRO A 56 7.29 3.92 -3.76
C PRO A 56 7.91 2.84 -4.65
N GLY A 57 8.74 1.99 -4.05
CA GLY A 57 9.24 0.78 -4.66
C GLY A 57 8.13 -0.22 -4.97
N LEU A 58 8.40 -1.15 -5.89
CA LEU A 58 7.46 -2.18 -6.35
C LEU A 58 7.04 -3.16 -5.24
N THR A 59 7.82 -3.24 -4.16
CA THR A 59 7.54 -4.07 -2.97
C THR A 59 6.54 -3.45 -2.02
N CYS A 60 6.00 -2.26 -2.31
CA CYS A 60 5.03 -1.59 -1.45
C CYS A 60 3.72 -2.39 -1.37
N THR A 61 3.32 -2.73 -0.13
CA THR A 61 2.10 -3.49 0.16
C THR A 61 0.90 -2.61 0.52
N LEU A 62 1.03 -1.29 0.44
CA LEU A 62 -0.01 -0.33 0.85
C LEU A 62 -0.47 -0.51 2.32
N CYS A 63 0.43 -0.93 3.21
CA CYS A 63 0.14 -1.09 4.65
C CYS A 63 -0.23 0.21 5.37
N GLY A 64 0.42 1.33 5.01
CA GLY A 64 0.09 2.66 5.52
C GLY A 64 0.90 3.13 6.72
N ASP A 65 1.79 2.32 7.28
CA ASP A 65 2.68 2.70 8.42
C ASP A 65 3.49 3.99 8.14
N CYS A 66 3.85 4.19 6.88
CA CYS A 66 4.54 5.38 6.40
C CYS A 66 3.69 6.66 6.41
N THR A 67 2.37 6.55 6.32
CA THR A 67 1.46 7.70 6.36
C THR A 67 1.33 8.26 7.78
N ASP A 68 1.25 7.37 8.78
CA ASP A 68 1.10 7.77 10.18
C ASP A 68 2.43 8.29 10.78
N SER A 69 3.58 7.81 10.29
CA SER A 69 4.91 8.27 10.72
C SER A 69 5.37 9.57 10.04
N CYS A 70 4.68 10.01 8.99
CA CYS A 70 5.05 11.21 8.25
C CYS A 70 4.49 12.46 8.93
N ASN A 71 5.33 13.17 9.70
CA ASN A 71 4.93 14.39 10.42
C ASN A 71 4.41 15.51 9.51
N ARG A 72 4.83 15.54 8.24
CA ARG A 72 4.40 16.54 7.26
C ARG A 72 3.14 16.15 6.48
N GLY A 73 2.64 14.92 6.65
CA GLY A 73 1.53 14.40 5.84
C GLY A 73 1.86 14.30 4.34
N ALA A 74 3.14 14.31 3.97
CA ALA A 74 3.57 14.29 2.57
C ALA A 74 3.39 12.93 1.88
N ILE A 75 3.09 11.86 2.63
CA ILE A 75 2.85 10.52 2.10
C ILE A 75 1.39 10.18 2.30
N TYR A 76 0.70 9.84 1.22
CA TYR A 76 -0.74 9.65 1.28
C TYR A 76 -1.26 8.67 0.23
N TYR A 77 -2.46 8.14 0.47
CA TYR A 77 -3.18 7.29 -0.47
C TYR A 77 -3.82 8.13 -1.55
N SER A 78 -3.66 7.73 -2.80
CA SER A 78 -4.27 8.34 -3.96
C SER A 78 -5.17 7.32 -4.63
N PHE A 79 -6.43 7.72 -4.82
CA PHE A 79 -7.41 7.00 -5.61
C PHE A 79 -8.18 8.03 -6.44
N PRO A 80 -8.44 7.79 -7.73
CA PRO A 80 -9.17 8.73 -8.58
C PRO A 80 -10.53 9.10 -7.98
N GLY A 81 -10.76 10.39 -7.70
CA GLY A 81 -12.05 10.87 -7.17
C GLY A 81 -12.22 10.78 -5.65
N LEU A 82 -11.21 10.36 -4.88
CA LEU A 82 -11.26 10.33 -3.40
C LEU A 82 -10.20 11.24 -2.78
N SER A 83 -10.55 11.83 -1.63
CA SER A 83 -9.58 12.51 -0.77
C SER A 83 -8.59 11.50 -0.18
N PRO A 84 -7.39 11.90 0.27
CA PRO A 84 -6.41 10.92 0.73
C PRO A 84 -6.85 10.09 1.95
N GLY A 85 -7.60 10.71 2.86
CA GLY A 85 -8.23 10.01 3.98
C GLY A 85 -9.34 9.06 3.51
N GLY A 86 -10.17 9.49 2.55
CA GLY A 86 -11.20 8.64 1.94
C GLY A 86 -10.61 7.44 1.21
N ALA A 87 -9.52 7.64 0.47
CA ALA A 87 -8.81 6.58 -0.25
C ALA A 87 -8.27 5.51 0.71
N ARG A 88 -7.68 5.91 1.85
CA ARG A 88 -7.22 4.98 2.90
C ARG A 88 -8.38 4.18 3.48
N ARG A 89 -9.48 4.84 3.85
CA ARG A 89 -10.67 4.17 4.41
C ARG A 89 -11.27 3.18 3.41
N ALA A 90 -11.44 3.59 2.16
CA ALA A 90 -11.98 2.74 1.10
C ALA A 90 -11.12 1.49 0.88
N PHE A 91 -9.79 1.63 0.91
CA PHE A 91 -8.87 0.50 0.80
C PHE A 91 -9.03 -0.49 1.95
N VAL A 92 -9.02 0.00 3.20
CA VAL A 92 -9.17 -0.84 4.40
C VAL A 92 -10.52 -1.56 4.40
N VAL A 93 -11.61 -0.86 4.08
CA VAL A 93 -12.95 -1.46 3.96
C VAL A 93 -12.96 -2.54 2.89
N THR A 94 -12.40 -2.27 1.71
CA THR A 94 -12.35 -3.24 0.60
C THR A 94 -11.62 -4.52 1.01
N ILE A 95 -10.44 -4.42 1.62
CA ILE A 95 -9.68 -5.59 2.08
C ILE A 95 -10.44 -6.35 3.18
N THR A 96 -11.04 -5.63 4.13
CA THR A 96 -11.76 -6.25 5.25
C THR A 96 -12.99 -7.00 4.76
N VAL A 97 -13.76 -6.41 3.83
CA VAL A 97 -14.91 -7.05 3.18
C VAL A 97 -14.48 -8.28 2.39
N LEU A 98 -13.43 -8.17 1.58
CA LEU A 98 -12.92 -9.30 0.81
C LEU A 98 -12.50 -10.47 1.72
N HIS A 99 -11.82 -10.17 2.83
CA HIS A 99 -11.43 -11.17 3.82
C HIS A 99 -12.65 -11.82 4.50
N ALA A 100 -13.66 -11.02 4.88
CA ALA A 100 -14.89 -11.55 5.46
C ALA A 100 -15.66 -12.45 4.50
N VAL A 101 -15.78 -12.06 3.23
CA VAL A 101 -16.42 -12.88 2.17
C VAL A 101 -15.67 -14.19 1.98
N PHE A 102 -14.34 -14.15 1.94
CA PHE A 102 -13.52 -15.37 1.80
C PHE A 102 -13.73 -16.33 2.98
N LEU A 103 -13.74 -15.83 4.21
CA LEU A 103 -14.02 -16.64 5.39
C LEU A 103 -15.44 -17.22 5.40
N ALA A 104 -16.42 -16.46 4.90
CA ALA A 104 -17.80 -16.93 4.77
C ALA A 104 -17.92 -18.02 3.69
N ALA A 105 -17.25 -17.87 2.55
CA ALA A 105 -17.25 -18.86 1.48
C ALA A 105 -16.52 -20.15 1.88
N ALA A 106 -15.45 -20.07 2.68
CA ALA A 106 -14.72 -21.24 3.18
C ALA A 106 -15.44 -22.02 4.30
N ARG A 107 -16.53 -21.46 4.84
CA ARG A 107 -17.41 -22.12 5.83
C ARG A 107 -18.51 -22.96 5.17
N ILE A 108 -18.68 -22.85 3.85
CA ILE A 108 -19.60 -23.65 3.01
C ILE A 108 -18.81 -24.82 2.43
#